data_AF-A0A2A2ZQD0-F1
#
_entry.id   AF-A0A2A2ZQD0-F1
#
_cell.length_a   1.000
_cell.length_b   1.000
_cell.length_c   1.000
_cell.angle_alpha   90.00
_cell.angle_beta   90.00
_cell.angle_gamma   90.00
#
_symmetry.space_group_name_H-M   'P 1'
#
loop_
_entity.id
_entity.type
_entity.pdbx_description
1 polymer ?
#
loop_
_entity_poly.entity_id
_entity_poly.type
_entity_poly.pdbx_seq_one_letter_code
_entity_poly.pdbx_strand_id
1 'polypeptide(L)'
;MRDRETIDAELRRIALARRSIHRQGGQPSSREVDELLDELLAHSAGQAVSDQAASPETAAAATPRRHGGALRRAGLLAALPLSLIAVAAAAVMIFFVHQRDSTAPATEPAPSAAPPKAAAPKPPAPRIEMADMAFIAALKHEGVPVPSQDYVMKQGHAVCDFLAQQHNFADAIGFVQRSSIWNAEQSAEVTAGAIVAYCPQSQATAADLTGPAYQNTLSDLQAIEGKLQGIEGDLQGIQRDLDNIPGHR
;
A
#
# COMPACT_ATOMS: atom_id res chain seq x y z
N MET A 1 41.14 1.20 3.52
CA MET A 1 40.44 2.13 2.61
C MET A 1 40.52 1.50 1.22
N ARG A 2 39.41 0.97 0.68
CA ARG A 2 39.42 0.37 -0.66
C ARG A 2 39.36 1.48 -1.70
N ASP A 3 40.19 1.37 -2.73
CA ASP A 3 40.22 2.36 -3.80
C ASP A 3 38.89 2.36 -4.57
N ARG A 4 38.45 3.56 -4.94
CA ARG A 4 37.20 3.80 -5.68
C ARG A 4 37.11 2.96 -6.95
N GLU A 5 38.24 2.75 -7.61
CA GLU A 5 38.38 1.91 -8.82
C GLU A 5 38.07 0.43 -8.56
N THR A 6 38.39 -0.08 -7.36
CA THR A 6 38.08 -1.47 -6.98
C THR A 6 36.58 -1.65 -6.78
N ILE A 7 35.91 -0.64 -6.21
CA ILE A 7 34.46 -0.67 -5.99
C ILE A 7 33.74 -0.63 -7.35
N ASP A 8 34.16 0.23 -8.27
CA ASP A 8 33.55 0.32 -9.61
C ASP A 8 33.78 -0.96 -10.44
N ALA A 9 34.93 -1.61 -10.30
CA ALA A 9 35.20 -2.89 -10.96
C ALA A 9 34.28 -4.02 -10.46
N GLU A 10 34.06 -4.09 -9.14
CA GLU A 10 33.15 -5.06 -8.53
C GLU A 10 31.69 -4.80 -8.93
N LEU A 11 31.26 -3.53 -8.90
CA LEU A 11 29.90 -3.15 -9.32
C LEU A 11 29.65 -3.50 -10.79
N ARG A 12 30.63 -3.26 -11.66
CA ARG A 12 30.54 -3.60 -13.09
C ARG A 12 30.48 -5.12 -13.30
N ARG A 13 31.24 -5.91 -12.52
CA ARG A 13 31.18 -7.38 -12.55
C ARG A 13 29.81 -7.91 -12.10
N ILE A 14 29.24 -7.37 -11.03
CA ILE A 14 27.91 -7.75 -10.53
C ILE A 14 26.81 -7.39 -11.54
N ALA A 15 26.90 -6.21 -12.17
CA ALA A 15 25.94 -5.79 -13.19
C ALA A 15 25.94 -6.71 -14.43
N LEU A 16 27.13 -7.19 -14.84
CA LEU A 16 27.26 -8.17 -15.91
C LEU A 16 26.70 -9.54 -15.51
N ALA A 17 26.95 -10.00 -14.28
CA ALA A 17 26.40 -11.25 -13.77
C ALA A 17 24.86 -11.23 -13.68
N ARG A 18 24.25 -10.11 -13.25
CA ARG A 18 22.78 -9.97 -13.27
C ARG A 18 22.21 -9.98 -14.69
N ARG A 19 22.90 -9.35 -15.66
CA ARG A 19 22.48 -9.39 -17.06
C ARG A 19 22.60 -10.79 -17.67
N SER A 20 23.59 -11.59 -17.30
CA SER A 20 23.69 -12.97 -17.77
C SER A 20 22.58 -13.84 -17.20
N ILE A 21 22.28 -13.70 -15.90
CA ILE A 21 21.16 -14.41 -15.25
C ILE A 21 19.82 -14.04 -15.90
N HIS A 22 19.58 -12.76 -16.18
CA HIS A 22 18.37 -12.32 -16.87
C HIS A 22 18.30 -12.77 -18.35
N ARG A 23 19.43 -12.85 -19.06
CA ARG A 23 19.48 -13.38 -20.43
C ARG A 23 19.26 -14.89 -20.48
N GLN A 24 19.67 -15.59 -19.43
CA GLN A 24 19.49 -17.03 -19.28
C GLN A 24 18.07 -17.36 -18.77
N GLY A 25 17.09 -16.50 -19.06
CA GLY A 25 15.71 -16.48 -18.57
C GLY A 25 14.91 -17.75 -18.84
N GLY A 26 15.31 -18.84 -18.19
CA GLY A 26 14.46 -19.96 -17.85
C GLY A 26 14.23 -19.88 -16.34
N GLN A 27 12.97 -19.73 -15.96
CA GLN A 27 12.52 -20.19 -14.65
C GLN A 27 13.05 -21.63 -14.51
N PRO A 28 13.79 -22.00 -13.44
CA PRO A 28 14.14 -23.39 -13.22
C PRO A 28 12.85 -24.18 -13.31
N SER A 29 12.85 -25.23 -14.13
CA SER A 29 11.67 -26.07 -14.25
C SER A 29 11.31 -26.57 -12.84
N SER A 30 10.02 -26.79 -12.55
CA SER A 30 9.58 -27.23 -11.21
C SER A 30 10.40 -28.40 -10.65
N ARG A 31 10.96 -29.25 -11.53
CA ARG A 31 11.86 -30.35 -11.17
C ARG A 31 13.25 -29.92 -10.71
N GLU A 32 13.85 -28.92 -11.36
CA GLU A 32 15.15 -28.38 -10.93
C GLU A 32 15.04 -27.62 -9.60
N VAL A 33 13.89 -27.01 -9.33
CA VAL A 33 13.60 -26.39 -8.03
C VAL A 33 13.51 -27.46 -6.94
N ASP A 34 12.78 -28.55 -7.19
CA ASP A 34 12.65 -29.66 -6.24
C ASP A 34 14.02 -30.34 -5.97
N GLU A 35 14.85 -30.52 -6.99
CA GLU A 35 16.18 -31.13 -6.85
C GLU A 35 17.15 -30.23 -6.06
N LEU A 36 17.10 -28.92 -6.26
CA LEU A 36 17.86 -27.96 -5.45
C LEU A 36 17.35 -27.90 -4.00
N LEU A 37 16.05 -28.12 -3.78
CA LEU A 37 15.45 -28.16 -2.45
C LEU A 37 15.88 -29.43 -1.69
N ASP A 38 15.90 -30.57 -2.38
CA ASP A 38 16.38 -31.84 -1.83
C ASP A 38 17.89 -31.79 -1.51
N GLU A 39 18.70 -31.18 -2.37
CA GLU A 39 20.12 -30.95 -2.11
C GLU A 39 20.31 -30.06 -0.85
N LEU A 40 19.54 -28.98 -0.71
CA LEU A 40 19.62 -28.07 0.43
C LEU A 40 19.11 -28.70 1.74
N LEU A 41 18.07 -29.53 1.65
CA LEU A 41 17.55 -30.31 2.77
C LEU A 41 18.54 -31.38 3.21
N ALA A 42 19.21 -32.08 2.28
CA ALA A 42 20.25 -33.05 2.60
C ALA A 42 21.46 -32.40 3.30
N HIS A 43 21.87 -31.21 2.86
CA HIS A 43 22.93 -30.45 3.52
C HIS A 43 22.51 -29.93 4.91
N SER A 44 21.24 -29.56 5.10
CA SER A 44 20.71 -29.15 6.40
C SER A 44 20.55 -30.31 7.39
N ALA A 45 20.19 -31.50 6.90
CA ALA A 45 20.06 -32.71 7.70
C ALA A 45 21.43 -33.27 8.13
N GLY A 46 22.47 -33.06 7.32
CA GLY A 46 23.86 -33.35 7.70
C GLY A 46 24.42 -32.45 8.80
N GLN A 47 23.80 -31.29 9.06
CA GLN A 47 24.25 -30.34 10.08
C GLN A 47 23.47 -30.46 11.40
N ALA A 48 22.47 -31.37 11.47
CA ALA A 48 21.65 -31.61 12.64
C ALA A 48 21.95 -32.96 13.33
N VAL A 49 23.22 -33.32 13.53
CA VAL A 49 23.58 -34.38 14.50
C VAL A 49 24.93 -34.08 15.19
N SER A 50 24.86 -33.33 16.29
CA SER A 50 25.65 -33.58 17.50
C SER A 50 25.03 -32.83 18.66
N ASP A 51 23.94 -33.36 19.20
CA ASP A 51 23.93 -33.72 20.62
C ASP A 51 22.71 -34.61 20.92
N GLN A 52 23.05 -35.78 21.48
CA GLN A 52 22.39 -36.57 22.54
C GLN A 52 20.87 -36.40 22.77
N ALA A 53 20.09 -37.41 23.13
CA ALA A 53 20.20 -38.85 23.26
C ALA A 53 18.81 -39.32 23.76
N ALA A 54 18.53 -40.61 23.58
CA ALA A 54 17.48 -41.43 24.19
C ALA A 54 16.09 -41.49 23.51
N SER A 55 15.67 -42.74 23.36
CA SER A 55 14.57 -43.33 22.57
C SER A 55 13.40 -43.75 23.52
N PRO A 56 12.46 -44.66 23.17
CA PRO A 56 11.16 -44.44 22.51
C PRO A 56 9.95 -44.99 23.34
N GLU A 57 8.81 -45.23 22.66
CA GLU A 57 7.52 -45.85 23.11
C GLU A 57 6.45 -44.82 23.54
N THR A 58 5.16 -44.88 23.16
CA THR A 58 4.26 -46.00 22.84
C THR A 58 3.08 -45.52 21.97
N ALA A 59 2.46 -46.45 21.23
CA ALA A 59 1.27 -46.27 20.39
C ALA A 59 -0.01 -45.92 21.17
N ALA A 60 -1.00 -45.28 20.50
CA ALA A 60 -2.38 -45.77 20.38
C ALA A 60 -3.35 -44.72 19.77
N ALA A 61 -4.34 -45.25 19.06
CA ALA A 61 -5.36 -44.58 18.26
C ALA A 61 -6.46 -43.87 19.08
N ALA A 62 -7.11 -42.85 18.48
CA ALA A 62 -8.55 -42.58 18.65
C ALA A 62 -9.09 -41.63 17.56
N THR A 63 -10.28 -41.96 17.06
CA THR A 63 -11.06 -41.32 15.98
C THR A 63 -11.80 -40.06 16.44
N PRO A 64 -12.24 -39.17 15.52
CA PRO A 64 -13.33 -38.23 15.81
C PRO A 64 -14.64 -38.62 15.12
N ARG A 65 -15.72 -38.55 15.91
CA ARG A 65 -17.12 -38.84 15.57
C ARG A 65 -17.73 -37.80 14.62
N ARG A 66 -18.52 -38.31 13.66
CA ARG A 66 -19.60 -37.58 12.94
C ARG A 66 -20.63 -37.00 13.90
N HIS A 67 -21.14 -35.81 13.60
CA HIS A 67 -22.57 -35.46 13.72
C HIS A 67 -22.94 -34.51 12.57
N GLY A 68 -23.98 -34.89 11.81
CA GLY A 68 -24.61 -34.07 10.79
C GLY A 68 -25.90 -33.43 11.29
N GLY A 69 -26.40 -32.42 10.58
CA GLY A 69 -27.75 -31.92 10.80
C GLY A 69 -28.08 -30.55 10.18
N ALA A 70 -28.67 -30.61 8.98
CA ALA A 70 -29.79 -29.80 8.48
C ALA A 70 -29.65 -28.27 8.22
N LEU A 71 -29.89 -27.94 6.94
CA LEU A 71 -30.32 -26.66 6.36
C LEU A 71 -31.54 -26.04 7.06
N ARG A 72 -31.57 -24.70 7.18
CA ARG A 72 -32.79 -23.88 7.01
C ARG A 72 -32.47 -22.54 6.35
N ARG A 73 -33.09 -22.32 5.18
CA ARG A 73 -33.31 -21.02 4.52
C ARG A 73 -34.48 -20.29 5.21
N ALA A 74 -34.30 -18.99 5.51
CA ALA A 74 -35.31 -17.93 5.67
C ALA A 74 -34.56 -16.67 6.15
N GLY A 75 -34.71 -15.44 5.66
CA GLY A 75 -35.51 -14.86 4.59
C GLY A 75 -35.04 -13.40 4.44
N LEU A 76 -34.97 -12.91 3.19
CA LEU A 76 -34.90 -11.48 2.89
C LEU A 76 -36.25 -10.84 3.26
N LEU A 77 -36.21 -9.70 3.97
CA LEU A 77 -37.13 -8.54 3.89
C LEU A 77 -37.08 -7.75 5.21
N ALA A 78 -36.20 -6.75 5.29
CA ALA A 78 -36.34 -5.55 6.14
C ALA A 78 -35.22 -4.54 5.85
N ALA A 79 -35.18 -4.04 4.61
CA ALA A 79 -34.54 -2.77 4.30
C ALA A 79 -35.60 -1.66 4.34
N LEU A 80 -35.19 -0.42 4.64
CA LEU A 80 -35.95 0.84 4.69
C LEU A 80 -36.74 1.14 5.98
N PRO A 81 -36.06 1.54 7.07
CA PRO A 81 -36.22 2.96 7.43
C PRO A 81 -34.96 3.69 7.90
N LEU A 82 -33.81 3.01 8.04
CA LEU A 82 -32.60 3.61 8.62
C LEU A 82 -31.80 4.54 7.69
N SER A 83 -32.03 4.51 6.37
CA SER A 83 -31.24 5.32 5.42
C SER A 83 -31.66 6.80 5.38
N LEU A 84 -32.91 7.12 5.71
CA LEU A 84 -33.41 8.51 5.69
C LEU A 84 -32.81 9.37 6.81
N ILE A 85 -32.51 8.77 7.97
CA ILE A 85 -31.92 9.50 9.11
C ILE A 85 -30.45 9.87 8.82
N ALA A 86 -29.71 9.02 8.13
CA ALA A 86 -28.31 9.28 7.77
C ALA A 86 -28.16 10.43 6.76
N VAL A 87 -29.06 10.53 5.78
CA VAL A 87 -29.04 11.60 4.77
C VAL A 87 -29.37 12.96 5.40
N ALA A 88 -30.32 13.02 6.34
CA ALA A 88 -30.65 14.26 7.04
C ALA A 88 -29.50 14.78 7.91
N ALA A 89 -28.77 13.88 8.60
CA ALA A 89 -27.61 14.26 9.41
C ALA A 89 -26.45 14.82 8.55
N ALA A 90 -26.22 14.22 7.38
CA ALA A 90 -25.20 14.70 6.43
C ALA A 90 -25.53 16.11 5.89
N ALA A 91 -26.80 16.38 5.57
CA ALA A 91 -27.22 17.69 5.06
C ALA A 91 -27.04 18.81 6.09
N VAL A 92 -27.32 18.55 7.37
CA VAL A 92 -27.13 19.53 8.46
C VAL A 92 -25.65 19.83 8.68
N MET A 93 -24.77 18.82 8.62
CA MET A 93 -23.33 19.03 8.76
C MET A 93 -22.74 19.87 7.62
N ILE A 94 -23.14 19.62 6.37
CA ILE A 94 -22.68 20.41 5.22
C ILE A 94 -23.13 21.88 5.34
N PHE A 95 -24.37 22.11 5.79
CA PHE A 95 -24.92 23.46 5.95
C PHE A 95 -24.23 24.25 7.08
N PHE A 96 -23.87 23.60 8.20
CA PHE A 96 -23.15 24.26 9.29
C PHE A 96 -21.68 24.54 8.97
N VAL A 97 -21.05 23.77 8.08
CA VAL A 97 -19.69 24.06 7.60
C VAL A 97 -19.72 25.26 6.64
N HIS A 98 -20.66 25.30 5.69
CA HIS A 98 -20.81 26.44 4.77
C HIS A 98 -21.13 27.77 5.47
N GLN A 99 -21.88 27.75 6.58
CA GLN A 99 -22.14 28.97 7.36
C GLN A 99 -20.91 29.51 8.09
N ARG A 100 -19.96 28.65 8.46
CA ARG A 100 -18.72 29.09 9.12
C ARG A 100 -17.75 29.74 8.14
N ASP A 101 -17.82 29.39 6.87
CA ASP A 101 -16.98 29.99 5.82
C ASP A 101 -17.48 31.38 5.37
N SER A 102 -18.72 31.76 5.71
CA SER A 102 -19.35 33.00 5.22
C SER A 102 -19.21 34.23 6.15
N THR A 103 -18.47 34.14 7.25
CA THR A 103 -18.25 35.30 8.15
C THR A 103 -16.77 35.57 8.40
N ALA A 104 -16.11 36.18 7.41
CA ALA A 104 -14.85 36.89 7.61
C ALA A 104 -15.06 38.39 7.29
N PRO A 105 -14.96 39.31 8.27
CA PRO A 105 -14.94 40.73 7.98
C PRO A 105 -13.60 41.14 7.35
N ALA A 106 -13.66 41.81 6.21
CA ALA A 106 -12.53 42.42 5.55
C ALA A 106 -11.90 43.50 6.45
N THR A 107 -10.62 43.33 6.79
CA THR A 107 -9.79 44.37 7.42
C THR A 107 -8.81 44.93 6.39
N GLU A 108 -8.81 46.25 6.33
CA GLU A 108 -8.09 47.20 5.46
C GLU A 108 -6.56 47.01 5.42
N PRO A 109 -5.86 47.36 4.31
CA PRO A 109 -4.43 47.15 4.17
C PRO A 109 -3.60 48.33 4.72
N ALA A 110 -2.57 48.03 5.52
CA ALA A 110 -1.52 48.96 5.93
C ALA A 110 -0.15 48.51 5.35
N PRO A 111 0.84 49.43 5.21
CA PRO A 111 1.76 49.44 4.08
C PRO A 111 3.01 48.56 4.22
N SER A 112 3.51 48.19 3.04
CA SER A 112 4.72 47.44 2.71
C SER A 112 5.95 47.76 3.59
N ALA A 113 6.45 46.71 4.25
CA ALA A 113 7.83 46.62 4.73
C ALA A 113 8.46 45.34 4.14
N ALA A 114 9.72 45.47 3.70
CA ALA A 114 10.46 44.49 2.90
C ALA A 114 10.52 43.07 3.51
N PRO A 115 10.55 42.00 2.68
CA PRO A 115 10.43 40.64 3.16
C PRO A 115 11.73 40.16 3.85
N PRO A 116 11.70 39.72 5.11
CA PRO A 116 12.75 38.86 5.63
C PRO A 116 12.63 37.49 4.97
N LYS A 117 13.77 36.83 4.72
CA LYS A 117 13.84 35.45 4.20
C LYS A 117 12.84 34.54 4.92
N ALA A 118 11.94 33.93 4.16
CA ALA A 118 10.95 33.00 4.65
C ALA A 118 11.64 31.78 5.29
N ALA A 119 11.67 31.75 6.63
CA ALA A 119 11.75 30.48 7.34
C ALA A 119 10.42 29.77 7.10
N ALA A 120 10.47 28.48 6.74
CA ALA A 120 9.28 27.67 6.57
C ALA A 120 8.39 27.80 7.83
N PRO A 121 7.08 28.06 7.68
CA PRO A 121 6.21 28.25 8.83
C PRO A 121 6.19 26.96 9.65
N LYS A 122 6.71 27.04 10.87
CA LYS A 122 6.65 25.94 11.83
C LYS A 122 5.17 25.69 12.15
N PRO A 123 4.67 24.45 12.03
CA PRO A 123 3.27 24.18 12.32
C PRO A 123 2.93 24.61 13.76
N PRO A 124 1.75 25.20 14.01
CA PRO A 124 1.35 25.55 15.35
C PRO A 124 1.29 24.28 16.23
N ALA A 125 1.90 24.33 17.42
CA ALA A 125 2.04 23.19 18.34
C ALA A 125 0.76 22.35 18.56
N PRO A 126 -0.46 22.95 18.66
CA PRO A 126 -1.70 22.18 18.79
C PRO A 126 -1.99 21.24 17.60
N ARG A 127 -1.53 21.58 16.39
CA ARG A 127 -1.71 20.71 15.21
C ARG A 127 -0.78 19.50 15.24
N ILE A 128 0.42 19.67 15.80
CA ILE A 128 1.40 18.58 15.93
C ILE A 128 0.87 17.57 16.96
N GLU A 129 0.44 18.02 18.14
CA GLU A 129 -0.13 17.11 19.15
C GLU A 129 -1.37 16.36 18.65
N MET A 130 -2.23 16.99 17.84
CA MET A 130 -3.38 16.32 17.23
C MET A 130 -2.96 15.28 16.17
N ALA A 131 -1.94 15.58 15.35
CA ALA A 131 -1.38 14.65 14.38
C ALA A 131 -0.74 13.44 15.09
N ASP A 132 -0.02 13.67 16.18
CA ASP A 132 0.61 12.63 17.00
C ASP A 132 -0.44 11.69 17.60
N MET A 133 -1.50 12.25 18.19
CA MET A 133 -2.60 11.46 18.74
C MET A 133 -3.33 10.66 17.65
N ALA A 134 -3.62 11.29 16.51
CA ALA A 134 -4.30 10.62 15.40
C ALA A 134 -3.44 9.50 14.80
N PHE A 135 -2.13 9.72 14.65
CA PHE A 135 -1.20 8.74 14.15
C PHE A 135 -1.13 7.52 15.07
N ILE A 136 -0.95 7.74 16.38
CA ILE A 136 -0.90 6.63 17.35
C ILE A 136 -2.24 5.90 17.43
N ALA A 137 -3.37 6.62 17.35
CA ALA A 137 -4.69 6.02 17.33
C ALA A 137 -4.90 5.11 16.10
N ALA A 138 -4.48 5.58 14.92
CA ALA A 138 -4.55 4.80 13.69
C ALA A 138 -3.69 3.52 13.78
N LEU A 139 -2.44 3.63 14.27
CA LEU A 139 -1.57 2.46 14.43
C LEU A 139 -2.17 1.41 15.38
N LYS A 140 -2.78 1.85 16.49
CA LYS A 140 -3.47 0.94 17.41
C LYS A 140 -4.69 0.27 16.77
N HIS A 141 -5.41 0.99 15.91
CA HIS A 141 -6.55 0.44 15.17
C HIS A 141 -6.10 -0.66 14.19
N GLU A 142 -4.98 -0.46 13.49
CA GLU A 142 -4.39 -1.44 12.57
C GLU A 142 -3.61 -2.57 13.27
N GLY A 143 -3.65 -2.64 14.61
CA GLY A 143 -2.96 -3.69 15.38
C GLY A 143 -1.43 -3.57 15.37
N VAL A 144 -0.89 -2.40 14.99
CA VAL A 144 0.54 -2.13 15.02
C VAL A 144 0.99 -1.92 16.48
N PRO A 145 2.03 -2.62 16.96
CA PRO A 145 2.50 -2.48 18.33
C PRO A 145 3.10 -1.09 18.54
N VAL A 146 2.68 -0.40 19.61
CA VAL A 146 3.18 0.92 20.00
C VAL A 146 3.90 0.82 21.35
N PRO A 147 5.23 0.59 21.37
CA PRO A 147 5.99 0.42 22.62
C PRO A 147 5.98 1.68 23.48
N SER A 148 6.12 2.83 22.81
CA SER A 148 6.01 4.16 23.42
C SER A 148 5.65 5.18 22.34
N GLN A 149 5.05 6.28 22.78
CA GLN A 149 4.77 7.43 21.90
C GLN A 149 6.06 7.93 21.25
N ASP A 150 7.10 8.20 22.05
CA ASP A 150 8.41 8.64 21.56
C ASP A 150 9.01 7.73 20.47
N TYR A 151 8.86 6.42 20.62
CA TYR A 151 9.37 5.47 19.63
C TYR A 151 8.66 5.61 18.29
N VAL A 152 7.34 5.65 18.32
CA VAL A 152 6.49 5.81 17.12
C VAL A 152 6.77 7.14 16.42
N MET A 153 6.87 8.21 17.21
CA MET A 153 7.15 9.54 16.70
C MET A 153 8.51 9.63 16.03
N LYS A 154 9.56 9.06 16.65
CA LYS A 154 10.90 9.02 16.05
C LYS A 154 10.93 8.27 14.74
N GLN A 155 10.25 7.13 14.65
CA GLN A 155 10.16 6.37 13.39
C GLN A 155 9.35 7.14 12.34
N GLY A 156 8.23 7.77 12.74
CA GLY A 156 7.42 8.56 11.83
C GLY A 156 8.16 9.77 11.25
N HIS A 157 8.93 10.49 12.06
CA HIS A 157 9.79 11.57 11.56
C HIS A 157 10.92 11.03 10.67
N ALA A 158 11.53 9.89 11.02
CA ALA A 158 12.58 9.28 10.20
C ALA A 158 12.07 8.86 8.81
N VAL A 159 10.81 8.47 8.67
CA VAL A 159 10.18 8.23 7.36
C VAL A 159 10.16 9.50 6.52
N CYS A 160 9.80 10.64 7.10
CA CYS A 160 9.80 11.91 6.36
C CYS A 160 11.20 12.36 5.99
N ASP A 161 12.17 12.20 6.88
CA ASP A 161 13.58 12.48 6.58
C ASP A 161 14.09 11.58 5.44
N PHE A 162 13.72 10.30 5.47
CA PHE A 162 14.05 9.36 4.40
C PHE A 162 13.41 9.79 3.07
N LEU A 163 12.12 10.12 3.06
CA LEU A 163 11.40 10.50 1.85
C LEU A 163 11.89 11.84 1.26
N ALA A 164 12.32 12.77 2.11
CA ALA A 164 12.94 14.01 1.66
C ALA A 164 14.26 13.75 0.91
N GLN A 165 14.96 12.67 1.24
CA GLN A 165 16.20 12.27 0.58
C GLN A 165 15.97 11.32 -0.61
N GLN A 166 15.07 10.36 -0.46
CA GLN A 166 14.74 9.32 -1.43
C GLN A 166 13.23 9.27 -1.60
N HIS A 167 12.73 9.75 -2.75
CA HIS A 167 11.29 9.87 -3.06
C HIS A 167 10.64 8.50 -3.40
N ASN A 168 11.06 7.42 -2.75
CA ASN A 168 10.58 6.06 -2.99
C ASN A 168 9.92 5.48 -1.74
N PHE A 169 8.61 5.27 -1.82
CA PHE A 169 7.80 4.71 -0.74
C PHE A 169 8.15 3.25 -0.41
N ALA A 170 8.44 2.42 -1.42
CA ALA A 170 8.78 1.02 -1.17
C ALA A 170 10.09 0.89 -0.39
N ASP A 171 11.07 1.76 -0.69
CA ASP A 171 12.33 1.81 0.03
C ASP A 171 12.15 2.36 1.46
N ALA A 172 11.20 3.29 1.67
CA ALA A 172 10.85 3.81 2.99
C ALA A 172 10.24 2.72 3.89
N ILE A 173 9.35 1.87 3.34
CA ILE A 173 8.82 0.71 4.07
C ILE A 173 9.96 -0.23 4.48
N GLY A 174 10.85 -0.55 3.54
CA GLY A 174 12.01 -1.39 3.82
C GLY A 174 12.98 -0.76 4.83
N PHE A 175 13.10 0.57 4.84
CA PHE A 175 13.87 1.30 5.86
C PHE A 175 13.26 1.10 7.25
N VAL A 176 11.95 1.37 7.42
CA VAL A 176 11.24 1.18 8.70
C VAL A 176 11.32 -0.26 9.17
N GLN A 177 11.16 -1.23 8.28
CA GLN A 177 11.25 -2.64 8.62
C GLN A 177 12.63 -3.04 9.18
N ARG A 178 13.71 -2.45 8.65
CA ARG A 178 15.08 -2.74 9.13
C ARG A 178 15.46 -1.92 10.36
N SER A 179 14.81 -0.78 10.60
CA SER A 179 15.13 0.15 11.70
C SER A 179 14.18 0.04 12.90
N SER A 180 13.20 -0.87 12.86
CA SER A 180 12.16 -0.97 13.88
C SER A 180 11.86 -2.42 14.30
N ILE A 181 10.95 -2.55 15.27
CA ILE A 181 10.41 -3.85 15.72
C ILE A 181 9.28 -4.38 14.81
N TRP A 182 8.85 -3.59 13.84
CA TRP A 182 7.68 -3.87 13.02
C TRP A 182 8.01 -4.84 11.90
N ASN A 183 7.08 -5.76 11.64
CA ASN A 183 7.17 -6.62 10.47
C ASN A 183 6.88 -5.83 9.16
N ALA A 184 6.94 -6.49 8.01
CA ALA A 184 6.75 -5.83 6.71
C ALA A 184 5.39 -5.11 6.58
N GLU A 185 4.31 -5.75 7.03
CA GLU A 185 2.95 -5.22 6.97
C GLU A 185 2.79 -4.02 7.92
N GLN A 186 3.21 -4.17 9.18
CA GLN A 186 3.19 -3.09 10.16
C GLN A 186 4.06 -1.90 9.74
N SER A 187 5.19 -2.16 9.08
CA SER A 187 6.07 -1.11 8.56
C SER A 187 5.39 -0.31 7.45
N ALA A 188 4.53 -0.95 6.65
CA ALA A 188 3.73 -0.26 5.65
C ALA A 188 2.73 0.70 6.30
N GLU A 189 2.00 0.24 7.32
CA GLU A 189 1.03 1.05 8.06
C GLU A 189 1.68 2.26 8.76
N VAL A 190 2.83 2.03 9.41
CA VAL A 190 3.61 3.11 10.02
C VAL A 190 4.08 4.11 8.98
N THR A 191 4.61 3.63 7.86
CA THR A 191 5.10 4.49 6.78
C THR A 191 3.96 5.33 6.22
N ALA A 192 2.80 4.72 5.93
CA ALA A 192 1.62 5.41 5.44
C ALA A 192 1.11 6.47 6.42
N GLY A 193 0.93 6.10 7.70
CA GLY A 193 0.48 7.03 8.72
C GLY A 193 1.47 8.17 8.97
N ALA A 194 2.78 7.90 8.91
CA ALA A 194 3.82 8.92 9.04
C ALA A 194 3.81 9.91 7.88
N ILE A 195 3.56 9.45 6.66
CA ILE A 195 3.42 10.32 5.48
C ILE A 195 2.28 11.30 5.68
N VAL A 196 1.13 10.81 6.12
CA VAL A 196 -0.07 11.64 6.36
C VAL A 196 0.13 12.59 7.55
N ALA A 197 0.77 12.14 8.62
CA ALA A 197 0.93 12.94 9.84
C ALA A 197 2.06 13.98 9.75
N TYR A 198 3.19 13.64 9.12
CA TYR A 198 4.43 14.43 9.24
C TYR A 198 5.09 14.84 7.93
N CYS A 199 4.68 14.29 6.77
CA CYS A 199 5.35 14.55 5.50
C CYS A 199 4.51 15.43 4.56
N PRO A 200 4.31 16.74 4.83
CA PRO A 200 3.49 17.62 4.00
C PRO A 200 4.06 17.79 2.58
N GLN A 201 5.38 17.71 2.41
CA GLN A 201 6.02 17.84 1.10
C GLN A 201 5.79 16.59 0.23
N SER A 202 5.83 15.41 0.83
CA SER A 202 5.49 14.15 0.14
C SER A 202 4.00 14.09 -0.21
N GLN A 203 3.13 14.66 0.63
CA GLN A 203 1.70 14.81 0.33
C GLN A 203 1.44 15.79 -0.80
N ALA A 204 2.14 16.93 -0.86
CA ALA A 204 2.00 17.90 -1.95
C ALA A 204 2.41 17.28 -3.30
N THR A 205 3.54 16.57 -3.35
CA THR A 205 3.97 15.85 -4.55
C THR A 205 3.02 14.70 -4.91
N ALA A 206 2.50 13.97 -3.92
CA ALA A 206 1.51 12.92 -4.14
C ALA A 206 0.17 13.49 -4.64
N ALA A 207 -0.27 14.64 -4.12
CA ALA A 207 -1.47 15.37 -4.54
C ALA A 207 -1.33 15.95 -5.96
N ASP A 208 -0.15 16.49 -6.28
CA ASP A 208 0.17 16.97 -7.64
C ASP A 208 0.24 15.82 -8.65
N LEU A 209 0.61 14.61 -8.21
CA LEU A 209 0.54 13.41 -9.04
C LEU A 209 -0.87 12.79 -9.11
N THR A 210 -1.67 12.87 -8.03
CA THR A 210 -3.04 12.32 -8.00
C THR A 210 -4.11 13.28 -8.52
N GLY A 211 -3.79 14.53 -8.85
CA GLY A 211 -4.73 15.44 -9.51
C GLY A 211 -4.80 15.19 -11.02
N PRO A 212 -3.88 15.76 -11.82
CA PRO A 212 -3.95 15.72 -13.27
C PRO A 212 -3.72 14.31 -13.83
N ALA A 213 -2.75 13.56 -13.31
CA ALA A 213 -2.44 12.25 -13.88
C ALA A 213 -3.52 11.21 -13.60
N TYR A 214 -4.16 11.26 -12.42
CA TYR A 214 -5.33 10.42 -12.08
C TYR A 214 -6.55 10.77 -12.92
N GLN A 215 -6.83 12.07 -13.12
CA GLN A 215 -7.93 12.52 -14.00
C GLN A 215 -7.70 12.11 -15.45
N ASN A 216 -6.45 12.15 -15.92
CA ASN A 216 -6.08 11.65 -17.24
C ASN A 216 -6.26 10.14 -17.34
N THR A 217 -5.87 9.36 -16.32
CA THR A 217 -6.07 7.90 -16.35
C THR A 217 -7.55 7.52 -16.31
N LEU A 218 -8.38 8.25 -15.55
CA LEU A 218 -9.82 8.06 -15.55
C LEU A 218 -10.45 8.42 -16.91
N SER A 219 -9.99 9.52 -17.52
CA SER A 219 -10.44 9.94 -18.85
C SER A 219 -10.03 8.94 -19.93
N ASP A 220 -8.80 8.41 -19.85
CA ASP A 220 -8.29 7.38 -20.75
C ASP A 220 -9.07 6.07 -20.59
N LEU A 221 -9.40 5.67 -19.36
CA LEU A 221 -10.25 4.50 -19.09
C LEU A 221 -11.64 4.66 -19.71
N GLN A 222 -12.27 5.83 -19.56
CA GLN A 222 -13.56 6.12 -20.20
C GLN A 222 -13.47 6.13 -21.73
N ALA A 223 -12.37 6.64 -22.29
CA ALA A 223 -12.12 6.63 -23.73
C ALA A 223 -11.92 5.19 -24.27
N ILE A 224 -11.26 4.33 -23.50
CA ILE A 224 -11.11 2.90 -23.82
C ILE A 224 -12.46 2.19 -23.77
N GLU A 225 -13.27 2.46 -22.75
CA GLU A 225 -14.61 1.89 -22.60
C GLU A 225 -15.52 2.29 -23.78
N GLY A 226 -15.49 3.57 -24.17
CA GLY A 226 -16.22 4.03 -25.36
C GLY A 226 -15.74 3.37 -26.66
N LYS A 227 -14.43 3.14 -26.81
CA LYS A 227 -13.88 2.41 -27.96
C LYS A 227 -14.31 0.95 -27.99
N LEU A 228 -14.34 0.28 -26.84
CA LEU A 228 -14.80 -1.11 -26.72
C LEU A 228 -16.27 -1.24 -27.12
N GLN A 229 -17.12 -0.32 -26.67
CA GLN A 229 -18.54 -0.26 -27.07
C GLN A 229 -18.70 0.01 -28.58
N GLY A 230 -17.85 0.86 -29.16
CA GLY A 230 -17.82 1.10 -30.60
C GLY A 230 -17.46 -0.16 -31.40
N ILE A 231 -16.42 -0.88 -30.99
CA ILE A 231 -16.00 -2.14 -31.62
C ILE A 231 -17.12 -3.18 -31.53
N GLU A 232 -17.82 -3.26 -30.40
CA GLU A 232 -18.96 -4.17 -30.25
C GLU A 232 -20.11 -3.82 -31.20
N GLY A 233 -20.38 -2.53 -31.41
CA GLY A 233 -21.32 -2.05 -32.43
C GLY A 233 -20.90 -2.43 -33.84
N ASP A 234 -19.62 -2.25 -34.19
CA ASP A 234 -19.07 -2.59 -35.51
C ASP A 234 -19.16 -4.10 -35.79
N LEU A 235 -18.85 -4.93 -34.79
CA LEU A 235 -18.98 -6.39 -34.90
C LEU A 235 -20.43 -6.82 -35.15
N GLN A 236 -21.41 -6.18 -34.48
CA GLN A 236 -22.83 -6.43 -34.75
C GLN A 236 -23.24 -5.95 -36.14
N GLY A 237 -22.66 -4.86 -36.64
CA GLY A 237 -22.87 -4.37 -38.00
C GLY A 237 -22.40 -5.40 -39.03
N ILE A 238 -21.15 -5.86 -38.91
CA ILE A 238 -20.56 -6.87 -39.78
C ILE A 238 -21.37 -8.17 -39.73
N GLN A 239 -21.83 -8.60 -38.55
CA GLN A 239 -22.66 -9.80 -38.43
C GLN A 239 -23.96 -9.67 -39.23
N ARG A 240 -24.65 -8.52 -39.16
CA ARG A 240 -25.88 -8.28 -39.95
C ARG A 240 -25.59 -8.20 -41.45
N ASP A 241 -24.46 -7.63 -41.83
CA ASP A 241 -24.06 -7.54 -43.24
C ASP A 241 -23.76 -8.93 -43.81
N LEU A 242 -23.08 -9.78 -43.04
CA LEU A 242 -22.84 -11.19 -43.37
C LEU A 242 -24.14 -12.00 -43.47
N ASP A 243 -25.09 -11.80 -42.56
CA ASP A 243 -26.40 -12.46 -42.59
C ASP A 243 -27.26 -12.05 -43.81
N ASN A 244 -27.01 -10.87 -44.37
CA ASN A 244 -27.67 -10.36 -45.58
C ASN A 244 -26.99 -10.79 -46.90
N ILE A 245 -25.87 -11.52 -46.85
CA ILE A 245 -25.24 -12.07 -48.06
C ILE A 245 -26.06 -13.27 -48.57
N PRO A 246 -26.69 -13.19 -49.76
CA PRO A 246 -27.45 -14.30 -50.31
C PRO A 246 -26.50 -15.42 -50.76
N GLY A 247 -26.43 -16.52 -50.01
CA GLY A 247 -25.60 -17.67 -50.37
C GLY A 247 -25.23 -18.63 -49.24
N HIS A 248 -25.54 -18.31 -47.99
CA HIS A 248 -25.27 -19.21 -46.85
C HIS A 248 -26.53 -20.01 -46.47
N ARG A 249 -26.80 -21.08 -47.20
CA ARG A 249 -27.58 -22.25 -46.76
C ARG A 249 -26.98 -23.52 -47.30
#